data_AF-A0A409YKN6-F1
#
_entry.id   AF-A0A409YKN6-F1
#
_cell.length_a   1.000
_cell.length_b   1.000
_cell.length_c   1.000
_cell.angle_alpha   90.00
_cell.angle_beta   90.00
_cell.angle_gamma   90.00
#
_symmetry.space_group_name_H-M   'P 1'
#
loop_
_entity.id
_entity.type
_entity.pdbx_description
1 polymer ?
#
loop_
_entity_poly.entity_id
_entity_poly.type
_entity_poly.pdbx_seq_one_letter_code
_entity_poly.pdbx_strand_id
1 'polypeptide(L)' 'MTATAPSSAHHPSVVPSEVGWQFVPQYYTFVNKEPHRLHCFYNKTSTFTHGTEGEEVKACHGQQ' A
#
# COMPACT_ATOMS: atom_id res chain seq x y z
N MET A 1 -42.98 17.49 17.34
CA MET A 1 -41.79 16.61 17.33
C MET A 1 -41.31 16.50 15.89
N THR A 2 -40.20 17.14 15.54
CA THR A 2 -39.59 17.10 14.19
C THR A 2 -38.38 16.19 14.25
N ALA A 3 -38.43 15.07 13.52
CA ALA A 3 -37.35 14.09 13.44
C ALA A 3 -36.23 14.60 12.51
N THR A 4 -35.04 14.80 13.06
CA THR A 4 -33.82 15.07 12.31
C THR A 4 -33.35 13.79 11.65
N ALA A 5 -33.31 13.74 10.32
CA ALA A 5 -32.72 12.65 9.56
C ALA A 5 -31.19 12.63 9.76
N PRO A 6 -30.55 11.45 9.86
CA PRO A 6 -29.09 11.38 9.96
C PRO A 6 -28.46 11.78 8.62
N SER A 7 -27.60 12.80 8.66
CA SER A 7 -26.69 13.19 7.58
C SER A 7 -25.86 11.97 7.15
N SER A 8 -26.07 11.50 5.92
CA SER A 8 -25.23 10.47 5.30
C SER A 8 -23.80 10.99 5.20
N ALA A 9 -22.92 10.44 6.04
CA ALA A 9 -21.49 10.67 5.99
C ALA A 9 -20.99 10.36 4.56
N HIS A 10 -20.52 11.39 3.86
CA HIS A 10 -19.86 11.26 2.56
C HIS A 10 -18.53 10.56 2.79
N HIS A 11 -18.47 9.25 2.56
CA HIS A 11 -17.20 8.61 2.32
C HIS A 11 -16.70 9.14 0.96
N PRO A 12 -15.50 9.74 0.86
CA PRO A 12 -14.93 10.01 -0.45
C PRO A 12 -14.85 8.69 -1.18
N SER A 13 -15.53 8.58 -2.33
CA SER A 13 -15.48 7.36 -3.15
C SER A 13 -14.07 7.25 -3.70
N VAL A 14 -13.24 6.43 -3.05
CA VAL A 14 -11.89 6.16 -3.51
C VAL A 14 -11.99 5.39 -4.82
N VAL A 15 -11.51 5.98 -5.91
CA VAL A 15 -11.48 5.34 -7.24
C VAL A 15 -10.25 4.42 -7.31
N PRO A 16 -10.42 3.09 -7.46
CA PRO A 16 -9.28 2.16 -7.45
C PRO A 16 -8.21 2.47 -8.50
N SER A 17 -8.61 2.94 -9.68
CA SER A 17 -7.69 3.31 -10.76
C SER A 17 -6.79 4.49 -10.38
N GLU A 18 -7.33 5.50 -9.69
CA GLU A 18 -6.57 6.65 -9.19
C GLU A 18 -5.54 6.21 -8.16
N VAL A 19 -5.95 5.34 -7.23
CA VAL A 19 -5.06 4.76 -6.21
C VAL A 19 -3.94 3.97 -6.87
N GLY A 20 -4.26 3.11 -7.84
CA GLY A 20 -3.25 2.35 -8.56
C GLY A 20 -2.24 3.26 -9.27
N TRP A 21 -2.72 4.31 -9.93
CA TRP A 21 -1.87 5.25 -10.65
C TRP A 21 -0.93 6.05 -9.74
N GLN A 22 -1.41 6.47 -8.57
CA GLN A 22 -0.59 7.15 -7.56
C GLN A 22 0.35 6.19 -6.82
N PHE A 23 -0.10 4.97 -6.57
CA PHE A 23 0.65 3.98 -5.80
C PHE A 23 1.96 3.60 -6.48
N VAL A 24 1.95 3.36 -7.79
CA VAL A 24 3.14 2.90 -8.54
C VAL A 24 4.36 3.82 -8.37
N PRO A 25 4.31 5.12 -8.72
CA PRO A 25 5.46 6.01 -8.59
C PRO A 25 5.86 6.26 -7.14
N GLN A 26 4.90 6.29 -6.21
CA GLN A 26 5.17 6.43 -4.79
C GLN A 26 5.92 5.20 -4.25
N TYR A 27 5.41 4.00 -4.53
CA TYR A 27 6.03 2.74 -4.11
C TYR A 27 7.48 2.65 -4.58
N TYR A 28 7.77 2.91 -5.86
CA TYR A 28 9.14 2.91 -6.36
C TYR A 28 10.01 4.02 -5.77
N THR A 29 9.43 5.16 -5.40
CA THR A 29 10.14 6.21 -4.67
C THR A 29 10.60 5.69 -3.30
N PHE A 30 9.71 5.03 -2.55
CA PHE A 30 10.05 4.38 -1.27
C PHE A 30 11.11 3.28 -1.44
N VAL A 31 11.00 2.45 -2.49
CA VAL A 31 12.02 1.42 -2.80
C VAL A 31 13.41 2.03 -2.96
N ASN A 32 13.53 3.16 -3.69
CA ASN A 32 14.82 3.76 -4.01
C ASN A 32 15.36 4.69 -2.90
N LYS A 33 14.49 5.40 -2.19
CA LYS A 33 14.88 6.48 -1.26
C LYS A 33 14.81 6.07 0.21
N GLU A 34 13.82 5.26 0.58
CA GLU A 34 13.54 4.87 1.96
C GLU A 34 13.25 3.36 2.07
N PRO A 35 14.18 2.48 1.63
CA PRO A 35 13.94 1.04 1.58
C PRO A 35 13.60 0.44 2.96
N HIS A 36 14.04 1.07 4.05
CA HIS A 36 13.70 0.64 5.41
C HIS A 36 12.20 0.80 5.74
N ARG A 37 11.43 1.63 5.02
CA ARG A 37 9.97 1.81 5.21
C ARG A 37 9.14 0.88 4.35
N LEU A 38 9.75 0.09 3.46
CA LEU A 38 9.00 -0.83 2.60
C LEU A 38 8.12 -1.79 3.40
N HIS A 39 8.55 -2.21 4.60
CA HIS A 39 7.78 -3.07 5.49
C HIS A 39 6.39 -2.52 5.81
N CYS A 40 6.19 -1.20 5.80
CA CYS A 40 4.89 -0.58 6.09
C CYS A 40 3.83 -0.89 5.02
N PHE A 41 4.23 -1.27 3.80
CA PHE A 41 3.31 -1.63 2.72
C PHE A 41 2.90 -3.11 2.76
N TYR A 42 3.50 -3.89 3.66
CA TYR A 42 3.38 -5.35 3.71
C TYR A 42 2.71 -5.78 5.00
N ASN A 43 1.78 -6.73 4.87
CA ASN A 43 1.22 -7.41 6.05
C ASN A 43 2.13 -8.58 6.48
N LYS A 44 1.86 -9.19 7.64
CA LYS A 44 2.68 -10.29 8.20
C LYS A 44 2.79 -11.51 7.27
N THR A 45 1.82 -11.69 6.37
CA THR A 45 1.77 -12.78 5.40
C THR A 45 2.36 -12.40 4.04
N SER A 46 2.74 -11.12 3.86
CA SER A 46 3.34 -10.65 2.62
C SER A 46 4.81 -11.04 2.55
N THR A 47 5.22 -11.48 1.37
CA THR A 47 6.61 -11.78 1.04
C THR A 47 7.11 -10.77 0.02
N PHE A 48 8.27 -10.18 0.28
CA PHE A 48 8.95 -9.29 -0.64
C PHE A 48 10.21 -9.98 -1.18
N THR A 49 10.31 -10.05 -2.51
CA THR A 49 11.48 -10.59 -3.20
C THR A 49 11.96 -9.54 -4.19
N HIS A 50 13.23 -9.15 -4.09
CA HIS A 50 13.86 -8.18 -4.97
C HIS A 50 15.24 -8.66 -5.40
N GLY A 51 15.42 -8.81 -6.71
CA GLY A 51 16.70 -9.15 -7.32
C GLY A 51 16.53 -9.39 -8.81
N THR A 52 17.56 -9.97 -9.41
CA THR A 52 17.65 -10.19 -10.85
C THR A 52 16.93 -11.48 -11.26
N GLU A 53 16.31 -11.51 -12.43
CA GLU A 53 15.67 -12.71 -12.98
C GLU A 53 16.68 -13.87 -13.01
N GLY A 54 16.37 -14.97 -12.31
CA GLY A 54 17.22 -16.17 -12.24
C GLY A 54 18.09 -16.30 -10.98
N GLU A 55 18.15 -15.31 -10.09
CA GLU A 55 18.77 -15.48 -8.77
C GLU A 55 17.78 -16.04 -7.73
N GLU A 56 18.26 -16.97 -6.90
CA GLU A 56 17.52 -17.45 -5.72
C GLU A 56 17.55 -16.37 -4.63
N VAL A 57 16.64 -15.41 -4.72
CA VAL A 57 16.52 -14.33 -3.75
C VAL A 57 15.69 -14.79 -2.57
N LYS A 58 16.27 -14.69 -1.37
CA LYS A 58 15.58 -14.99 -0.11
C LYS A 58 14.41 -14.02 0.09
N ALA A 59 13.20 -14.55 0.21
CA ALA A 59 12.02 -13.74 0.51
C ALA A 59 12.16 -13.05 1.88
N CYS A 60 12.04 -11.72 1.87
CA CYS A 60 12.00 -10.91 3.07
C CYS A 60 10.54 -10.79 3.54
N HIS A 61 10.32 -10.97 4.84
CA HIS A 61 8.99 -10.84 5.46
C HIS A 61 8.89 -9.45 6.12
N GLY A 62 7.72 -8.82 6.07
CA GLY A 62 7.48 -7.54 6.74
C GLY A 62 7.76 -7.65 8.25
N GLN A 63 8.64 -6.79 8.79
CA GLN A 63 8.91 -6.67 10.22
C GLN A 63 8.13 -5.48 10.82
N GLN A 64 7.80 -5.58 12.11
CA GLN A 64 6.98 -4.61 12.86
C GLN A 64 7.82 -3.49 13.47
#